data_AF-A0A151RMZ4-F1
#
_entry.id   AF-A0A151RMZ4-F1
#
_cell.length_a   1.000
_cell.length_b   1.000
_cell.length_c   1.000
_cell.angle_alpha   90.00
_cell.angle_beta   90.00
_cell.angle_gamma   90.00
#
_symmetry.space_group_name_H-M   'P 1'
#
loop_
_entity.id
_entity.type
_entity.pdbx_description
1 polymer ?
#
loop_
_entity_poly.entity_id
_entity_poly.type
_entity_poly.pdbx_seq_one_letter_code
_entity_poly.pdbx_strand_id
1 'polypeptide(L)'
;MKVSVKCEGVKKVAVATTEDNGFFKVKLPSDQTNPPSSNCFAKLVGGPDQVYASNKDQLSQIVKGNDKNTYTISTPLTFFTSCPQNTECNKDANVFASSKTFDLPLPPEWGLPPSSYYVPFFPIIGIP
;
A
#
# COMPACT_ATOMS: atom_id res chain seq x y z
N MET A 1 -7.76 -8.64 -9.82
CA MET A 1 -7.44 -7.66 -8.76
C MET A 1 -5.99 -7.85 -8.35
N LYS A 2 -5.27 -6.80 -7.93
CA LYS A 2 -3.89 -6.90 -7.44
C LYS A 2 -3.83 -6.66 -5.93
N VAL A 3 -3.01 -7.45 -5.24
CA VAL A 3 -2.77 -7.36 -3.79
C VAL A 3 -1.27 -7.25 -3.57
N SER A 4 -0.84 -6.26 -2.79
CA SER A 4 0.55 -6.13 -2.36
C SER A 4 0.70 -6.67 -0.94
N VAL A 5 1.81 -7.34 -0.68
CA VAL A 5 2.17 -7.85 0.63
C VAL A 5 3.49 -7.23 1.05
N LYS A 6 3.49 -6.61 2.23
CA LYS A 6 4.68 -6.02 2.83
C LYS A 6 4.86 -6.55 4.25
N CYS A 7 6.08 -6.92 4.58
CA CYS A 7 6.46 -7.32 5.93
C CYS A 7 7.30 -6.21 6.58
N GLU A 8 7.10 -6.00 7.87
CA GLU A 8 7.86 -5.04 8.67
C GLU A 8 9.37 -5.39 8.62
N GLY A 9 10.24 -4.39 8.52
CA GLY A 9 11.69 -4.60 8.42
C GLY A 9 12.18 -5.21 7.10
N VAL A 10 11.29 -5.51 6.14
CA VAL A 10 11.63 -6.02 4.82
C VAL A 10 11.41 -4.94 3.76
N LYS A 11 12.46 -4.61 3.00
CA LYS A 11 12.35 -3.56 1.95
C LYS A 11 11.54 -4.02 0.75
N LYS A 12 11.53 -5.33 0.50
CA LYS A 12 10.84 -5.95 -0.64
C LYS A 12 9.34 -6.00 -0.40
N VAL A 13 8.59 -5.64 -1.44
CA VAL A 13 7.14 -5.80 -1.50
C VAL A 13 6.85 -6.91 -2.50
N ALA A 14 6.00 -7.85 -2.13
CA ALA A 14 5.51 -8.88 -3.03
C ALA A 14 4.15 -8.45 -3.60
N VAL A 15 3.88 -8.73 -4.87
CA VAL A 15 2.60 -8.41 -5.50
C VAL A 15 2.01 -9.68 -6.10
N ALA A 16 0.72 -9.88 -5.85
CA ALA A 16 -0.06 -11.00 -6.34
C ALA A 16 -1.23 -10.51 -7.18
N THR A 17 -1.62 -11.29 -8.17
CA THR A 17 -2.89 -11.12 -8.87
C THR A 17 -3.88 -12.14 -8.33
N THR A 18 -5.09 -11.71 -8.04
CA THR A 18 -6.18 -12.59 -7.61
C THR A 18 -6.63 -13.49 -8.77
N GLU A 19 -6.96 -14.73 -8.44
CA GLU A 19 -7.68 -15.67 -9.30
C GLU A 19 -9.15 -15.23 -9.47
N ASP A 20 -9.89 -15.84 -10.41
CA ASP A 20 -11.29 -15.50 -10.71
C ASP A 20 -12.25 -15.72 -9.53
N ASN A 21 -11.86 -16.60 -8.60
CA ASN A 21 -12.57 -16.87 -7.35
C ASN A 21 -12.22 -15.88 -6.21
N GLY A 22 -11.39 -14.87 -6.48
CA GLY A 22 -10.98 -13.84 -5.52
C GLY A 22 -9.82 -14.24 -4.59
N PHE A 23 -9.28 -15.46 -4.72
CA PHE A 23 -8.15 -15.91 -3.91
C PHE A 23 -6.82 -15.41 -4.49
N PHE A 24 -5.79 -15.27 -3.65
CA PHE A 24 -4.45 -14.93 -4.09
C PHE A 24 -3.41 -15.78 -3.35
N LYS A 25 -2.27 -16.01 -4.01
CA LYS A 25 -1.13 -16.74 -3.44
C LYS A 25 0.15 -15.96 -3.71
N VAL A 26 0.96 -15.79 -2.67
CA VAL A 26 2.23 -15.09 -2.77
C VAL A 26 3.21 -15.60 -1.74
N LYS A 27 4.49 -15.65 -2.10
CA LYS A 27 5.56 -15.94 -1.14
C LYS A 27 5.78 -14.71 -0.27
N LEU A 28 5.75 -14.89 1.05
CA LEU A 28 6.01 -13.78 1.96
C LEU A 28 7.41 -13.20 1.73
N PRO A 29 7.52 -11.87 1.62
CA PRO A 29 8.81 -11.22 1.46
C PRO A 29 9.61 -11.42 2.76
N SER A 30 10.83 -11.92 2.63
CA SER A 30 11.78 -12.15 3.72
C SER A 30 13.16 -11.73 3.22
N ASP A 31 13.90 -11.00 4.06
CA ASP A 31 15.31 -10.71 3.84
C ASP A 31 16.15 -11.73 4.64
N GLN A 32 17.24 -12.23 4.04
CA GLN A 32 18.08 -13.31 4.59
C GLN A 32 18.57 -13.05 6.02
N THR A 33 18.60 -11.79 6.44
CA THR A 33 19.15 -11.35 7.73
C THR A 33 18.18 -11.54 8.89
N ASN A 34 16.87 -11.67 8.66
CA ASN A 34 15.90 -11.79 9.73
C ASN A 34 14.82 -12.84 9.38
N PRO A 35 14.34 -13.62 10.37
CA PRO A 35 13.14 -14.43 10.17
C PRO A 35 12.01 -13.54 9.66
N PRO A 36 11.08 -14.06 8.84
CA PRO A 36 9.94 -13.27 8.37
C PRO A 36 9.30 -12.61 9.59
N SER A 37 9.30 -11.28 9.60
CA SER A 37 8.77 -10.52 10.72
C SER A 37 7.34 -10.98 10.97
N SER A 38 6.95 -11.09 12.24
CA SER A 38 5.61 -11.53 12.62
C SER A 38 4.50 -10.59 12.15
N ASN A 39 4.87 -9.42 11.62
CA ASN A 39 3.97 -8.34 11.22
C ASN A 39 4.07 -8.11 9.72
N CYS A 40 3.30 -8.88 8.96
CA CYS A 40 3.10 -8.65 7.53
C CYS A 40 1.66 -8.17 7.27
N PHE A 41 1.49 -7.36 6.23
CA PHE A 41 0.20 -6.81 5.83
C PHE A 41 -0.03 -7.03 4.33
N ALA A 42 -1.26 -7.37 3.99
CA ALA A 42 -1.77 -7.42 2.63
C ALA A 42 -2.61 -6.16 2.36
N LYS A 43 -2.36 -5.48 1.24
CA LYS A 43 -3.09 -4.29 0.81
C LYS A 43 -3.66 -4.49 -0.59
N LEU A 44 -4.92 -4.14 -0.79
CA LEU A 44 -5.54 -4.12 -2.10
C LEU A 44 -4.99 -2.94 -2.93
N VAL A 45 -4.43 -3.20 -4.11
CA VAL A 45 -3.79 -2.19 -4.96
C VAL A 45 -4.71 -1.74 -6.09
N GLY A 46 -5.74 -2.52 -6.41
CA GLY A 46 -6.70 -2.23 -7.47
C GLY A 46 -6.60 -3.21 -8.64
N GLY A 47 -7.42 -2.99 -9.66
CA GLY A 47 -7.54 -3.85 -10.84
C GLY A 47 -7.25 -3.10 -12.14
N PRO A 48 -7.56 -3.72 -13.30
CA PRO A 48 -7.65 -3.00 -14.56
C PRO A 48 -8.72 -1.90 -14.48
N ASP A 49 -9.78 -2.14 -13.72
CA ASP A 49 -10.83 -1.16 -13.43
C ASP A 49 -10.54 -0.40 -12.12
N GLN A 50 -11.02 0.86 -12.08
CA GLN A 50 -11.01 1.66 -10.86
C GLN A 50 -11.95 1.02 -9.82
N VAL A 51 -11.45 0.82 -8.62
CA VAL A 51 -12.21 0.27 -7.49
C VAL A 51 -12.10 1.17 -6.29
N TYR A 52 -13.15 1.19 -5.48
CA TYR A 52 -13.22 2.00 -4.26
C TYR A 52 -13.08 1.08 -3.05
N ALA A 53 -12.24 1.44 -2.10
CA ALA A 53 -12.13 0.70 -0.84
C ALA A 53 -11.95 1.70 0.30
N SER A 54 -12.58 1.43 1.44
CA SER A 54 -12.25 2.16 2.66
C SER A 54 -10.86 1.75 3.14
N ASN A 55 -10.15 2.63 3.84
CA ASN A 55 -8.81 2.33 4.35
C ASN A 55 -8.78 1.06 5.23
N LYS A 56 -9.86 0.84 6.01
CA LYS A 56 -10.04 -0.33 6.88
C LYS A 56 -10.26 -1.64 6.10
N ASP A 57 -10.85 -1.53 4.91
CA ASP A 57 -11.22 -2.66 4.06
C ASP A 57 -10.12 -3.00 3.05
N GLN A 58 -9.22 -2.04 2.79
CA GLN A 58 -8.11 -2.17 1.87
C GLN A 58 -6.88 -2.83 2.49
N LEU A 59 -6.80 -2.96 3.82
CA LEU A 59 -5.63 -3.44 4.55
C LEU A 59 -5.99 -4.60 5.48
N SER A 60 -5.24 -5.68 5.42
CA SER A 60 -5.40 -6.83 6.32
C SER A 60 -4.05 -7.32 6.84
N GLN A 61 -4.02 -7.77 8.10
CA GLN A 61 -2.83 -8.37 8.67
C GLN A 61 -2.72 -9.82 8.22
N ILE A 62 -1.50 -10.25 7.91
CA ILE A 62 -1.18 -11.65 7.64
C ILE A 62 -0.89 -12.34 8.95
N VAL A 63 -1.69 -13.36 9.25
CA VAL A 63 -1.58 -14.20 10.44
C VAL A 63 -1.21 -15.61 10.05
N LYS A 64 -0.59 -16.33 10.99
CA LYS A 64 -0.25 -17.73 10.81
C LYS A 64 -1.55 -18.57 10.78
N GLY A 65 -1.66 -19.43 9.79
CA GLY A 65 -2.75 -20.40 9.69
C GLY A 65 -2.63 -21.53 10.71
N ASN A 66 -3.63 -22.40 10.74
CA ASN A 66 -3.69 -23.55 11.64
C ASN A 66 -2.57 -24.57 11.32
N ASP A 67 -2.20 -24.69 10.04
CA ASP A 67 -1.17 -25.61 9.58
C ASP A 67 0.23 -25.03 9.69
N LYS A 68 1.21 -25.91 9.94
CA LYS A 68 2.63 -25.54 9.98
C LYS A 68 3.01 -24.91 8.64
N ASN A 69 3.49 -23.67 8.69
CA ASN A 69 3.98 -22.90 7.54
C ASN A 69 2.90 -22.36 6.58
N THR A 70 1.65 -22.28 7.02
CA THR A 70 0.58 -21.59 6.27
C THR A 70 0.33 -20.20 6.84
N TYR A 71 -0.06 -19.29 5.97
CA TYR A 71 -0.38 -17.91 6.31
C TYR A 71 -1.68 -17.52 5.64
N THR A 72 -2.50 -16.73 6.32
CA THR A 72 -3.77 -16.20 5.81
C THR A 72 -3.91 -14.74 6.22
N ILE A 73 -4.79 -14.02 5.53
CA ILE A 73 -5.25 -12.71 5.99
C ILE A 73 -6.21 -12.88 7.17
N SER A 74 -6.16 -11.97 8.14
CA SER A 74 -7.06 -11.98 9.32
C SER A 74 -8.46 -11.49 8.98
N THR A 75 -8.56 -10.60 7.99
CA THR A 75 -9.81 -10.00 7.52
C THR A 75 -9.87 -10.05 6.00
N PRO A 76 -11.05 -10.28 5.40
CA PRO A 76 -11.20 -10.21 3.96
C PRO A 76 -10.93 -8.80 3.45
N LEU A 77 -10.22 -8.68 2.32
CA LEU A 77 -10.05 -7.41 1.62
C LEU A 77 -11.28 -7.16 0.76
N THR A 78 -11.96 -6.02 0.97
CA THR A 78 -13.19 -5.70 0.25
C THR A 78 -13.06 -4.41 -0.54
N PHE A 79 -13.80 -4.33 -1.64
CA PHE A 79 -13.86 -3.18 -2.50
C PHE A 79 -15.26 -3.06 -3.12
N PHE A 80 -15.58 -1.86 -3.56
CA PHE A 80 -16.80 -1.51 -4.27
C PHE A 80 -16.45 -1.20 -5.71
N THR A 81 -17.30 -1.66 -6.63
CA THR A 81 -17.20 -1.35 -8.06
C THR A 81 -17.70 0.06 -8.38
N SER A 82 -18.44 0.68 -7.47
CA SER A 82 -18.94 2.05 -7.58
C SER A 82 -18.87 2.76 -6.23
N CYS A 83 -18.78 4.08 -6.28
CA CYS A 83 -18.82 4.91 -5.07
C CYS A 83 -20.22 4.85 -4.43
N PRO A 84 -20.37 4.35 -3.19
CA PRO A 84 -21.65 4.41 -2.48
C PRO A 84 -22.10 5.87 -2.25
N GLN A 85 -23.37 6.15 -2.56
CA GLN A 85 -23.96 7.52 -2.56
C GLN A 85 -23.91 8.24 -1.20
N ASN A 86 -23.69 7.52 -0.10
CA ASN A 86 -23.75 8.03 1.27
C ASN A 86 -22.38 7.98 1.96
N THR A 87 -21.32 7.86 1.18
CA THR A 87 -19.95 7.94 1.69
C THR A 87 -19.23 8.99 0.87
N GLU A 88 -18.38 9.76 1.53
CA GLU A 88 -17.37 10.58 0.88
C GLU A 88 -16.36 9.68 0.16
N CYS A 89 -16.77 8.99 -0.92
CA CYS A 89 -15.84 8.59 -1.97
C CYS A 89 -15.55 9.84 -2.79
N ASN A 90 -14.89 10.78 -2.10
CA ASN A 90 -14.41 12.01 -2.66
C ASN A 90 -13.60 11.66 -3.90
N LYS A 91 -13.77 12.52 -4.90
CA LYS A 91 -13.02 12.57 -6.15
C LYS A 91 -11.55 12.94 -5.92
N ASP A 92 -10.90 12.35 -4.92
CA ASP A 92 -9.46 12.13 -4.89
C ASP A 92 -9.12 10.90 -5.75
N ALA A 93 -9.70 10.86 -6.96
CA ALA A 93 -9.19 10.07 -8.08
C ALA A 93 -7.86 10.65 -8.62
N ASN A 94 -7.15 11.45 -7.81
CA ASN A 94 -5.83 12.00 -8.08
C ASN A 94 -4.85 11.71 -6.95
N VAL A 95 -4.96 10.55 -6.26
CA VAL A 95 -3.80 10.05 -5.50
C VAL A 95 -2.68 9.56 -6.45
N PHE A 96 -2.99 9.32 -7.73
CA PHE A 96 -1.99 8.96 -8.75
C PHE A 96 -2.21 9.58 -10.15
N ALA A 97 -2.80 10.77 -10.26
CA ALA A 97 -2.54 11.63 -11.41
C ALA A 97 -1.63 12.77 -10.96
N SER A 98 -0.36 12.65 -11.33
CA SER A 98 0.72 13.64 -11.33
C SER A 98 0.64 14.86 -10.38
N SER A 99 1.59 14.92 -9.44
CA SER A 99 2.20 16.14 -8.88
C SER A 99 1.70 16.75 -7.57
N LYS A 100 1.02 16.02 -6.67
CA LYS A 100 0.92 16.49 -5.27
C LYS A 100 1.31 15.40 -4.26
N THR A 101 2.36 15.71 -3.52
CA THR A 101 2.89 15.00 -2.35
C THR A 101 1.77 14.79 -1.35
N PHE A 102 1.25 13.56 -1.30
CA PHE A 102 0.30 13.15 -0.27
C PHE A 102 1.10 12.72 0.95
N ASP A 103 1.14 13.57 1.98
CA ASP A 103 1.80 13.30 3.26
C ASP A 103 0.97 12.28 4.05
N LEU A 104 1.13 11.01 3.68
CA LEU A 104 0.77 9.88 4.55
C LEU A 104 1.70 9.95 5.78
N PRO A 105 1.22 9.70 7.01
CA PRO A 105 2.10 9.50 8.15
C PRO A 105 2.92 8.23 7.88
N LEU A 106 4.09 8.42 7.26
CA LEU A 106 5.05 7.36 6.99
C LEU A 106 5.50 6.83 8.36
N PRO A 107 5.46 5.51 8.59
CA PRO A 107 6.16 4.95 9.73
C PRO A 107 7.63 5.41 9.66
N PRO A 108 8.22 5.88 10.78
CA PRO A 108 9.54 6.55 10.81
C PRO A 108 10.67 5.78 10.11
N GLU A 109 10.50 4.47 10.01
CA GLU A 109 11.44 3.47 9.50
C GLU A 109 11.55 3.44 7.96
N TRP A 110 10.72 4.19 7.21
CA TRP A 110 10.63 4.06 5.73
C TRP A 110 11.55 4.97 4.91
N GLY A 111 12.57 5.53 5.55
CA GLY A 111 13.66 6.20 4.85
C GLY A 111 13.34 7.64 4.46
N LEU A 112 14.41 8.43 4.38
CA LEU A 112 14.42 9.88 4.25
C LEU A 112 13.47 10.38 3.15
N PRO A 113 12.73 11.48 3.39
CA PRO A 113 11.92 12.10 2.36
C PRO A 113 12.80 12.48 1.17
N PRO A 114 12.28 12.43 -0.07
CA PRO A 114 13.04 12.88 -1.23
C PRO A 114 13.50 14.32 -1.01
N SER A 115 14.80 14.56 -1.15
CA SER A 115 15.46 15.86 -0.98
C SER A 115 15.02 16.93 -2.01
N SER A 116 13.99 16.67 -2.81
CA SER A 116 13.51 17.55 -3.87
C SER A 116 12.61 18.70 -3.39
N TYR A 117 12.26 18.76 -2.09
CA TYR A 117 11.49 19.88 -1.53
C TYR A 117 12.34 21.07 -1.06
N TYR A 118 13.67 20.97 -1.14
CA TYR A 118 14.55 22.12 -1.01
C TYR A 118 14.97 22.60 -2.40
N VAL A 119 14.07 23.33 -3.06
CA VAL A 119 14.50 24.25 -4.10
C VAL A 119 14.92 25.52 -3.37
N PRO A 120 16.21 25.85 -3.25
CA PRO A 120 16.60 27.11 -2.65
C PRO A 120 16.07 28.22 -3.56
N PHE A 121 15.08 28.96 -3.06
CA PHE A 121 14.63 30.19 -3.69
C PHE A 121 15.81 31.16 -3.62
N PHE A 122 16.55 31.28 -4.72
CA PHE A 122 17.53 32.36 -4.86
C PHE A 122 16.74 33.64 -5.14
N PRO A 123 16.65 34.60 -4.20
CA PRO A 123 16.12 35.89 -4.55
C PRO A 123 17.04 36.48 -5.62
N ILE A 124 16.48 36.85 -6.77
CA ILE A 124 17.22 37.62 -7.77
C ILE A 124 17.48 39.00 -7.15
N ILE A 125 18.60 39.12 -6.45
CA ILE A 125 19.13 40.38 -5.96
C ILE A 125 19.90 41.01 -7.13
N GLY A 126 19.41 42.17 -7.58
CA GLY A 126 20.18 43.22 -8.24
C GLY A 126 20.96 42.82 -9.50
N ILE A 127 20.35 43.02 -10.67
CA ILE A 127 21.11 43.33 -11.89
C ILE A 127 20.56 44.70 -12.37
N PRO A 128 21.44 45.71 -12.55
CA PRO A 128 21.11 47.15 -12.59
C PRO A 128 20.41 47.61 -13.87
#